data_AF-A0A351WMW3-F1
#
_entry.id   AF-A0A351WMW3-F1
#
_cell.length_a   1.000
_cell.length_b   1.000
_cell.length_c   1.000
_cell.angle_alpha   90.00
_cell.angle_beta   90.00
_cell.angle_gamma   90.00
#
_symmetry.space_group_name_H-M   'P 1'
#
loop_
_entity.id
_entity.type
_entity.pdbx_description
1 polymer ?
#
loop_
_entity_poly.entity_id
_entity_poly.type
_entity_poly.pdbx_seq_one_letter_code
_entity_poly.pdbx_strand_id
1 'polypeptide(L)'
;MLPMLLLAGGPDASSECQDAFQPVRFLGAWTPFFESNTGRFPADVKYFSRGIDYAVGLKSDGLDLLLVNLEAKTNEPYSSCIGIRFVGASPYPTIEGAGRFPQPMRYYLGTMPPKLQEVTAYSKVQYKSVFPGVDLFFSCNSTFLEYYFVLSGRANLYDVVMEFSGADKMSLNEDGELVIRTKAGTIIRPAPKLYQEVNGIREPIAGGYVLLTKNRVGFDAGPYNQMASLVIDPVLVYFKTENNWAKNNESDKAPRLMVAPPR
;
A
#
# COMPACT_ATOMS: atom_id res chain seq x y z
N MET A 1 40.48 13.40 -9.26
CA MET A 1 39.56 13.23 -10.41
C MET A 1 38.23 12.75 -9.86
N LEU A 2 37.28 13.67 -9.73
CA LEU A 2 35.89 13.42 -9.35
C LEU A 2 35.07 13.49 -10.65
N PRO A 3 34.20 12.53 -10.99
CA PRO A 3 33.07 12.82 -11.89
C PRO A 3 31.88 13.20 -10.98
N MET A 4 31.43 14.44 -10.89
CA MET A 4 30.77 15.32 -11.88
C MET A 4 29.47 14.71 -12.44
N LEU A 5 28.37 15.24 -11.89
CA LEU A 5 26.96 15.09 -12.26
C LEU A 5 26.59 16.16 -13.31
N LEU A 6 25.57 15.87 -14.15
CA LEU A 6 24.66 16.72 -14.99
C LEU A 6 24.55 16.14 -16.44
N LEU A 7 23.41 16.04 -17.14
CA LEU A 7 22.10 16.74 -17.11
C LEU A 7 21.00 15.94 -17.87
N ALA A 8 19.75 16.14 -17.40
CA ALA A 8 18.50 16.36 -18.14
C ALA A 8 17.88 15.28 -19.07
N GLY A 9 16.86 14.60 -18.53
CA GLY A 9 15.54 14.48 -19.13
C GLY A 9 14.52 14.95 -18.09
N GLY A 10 13.40 15.58 -18.49
CA GLY A 10 12.34 15.89 -17.52
C GLY A 10 11.91 14.60 -16.81
N PRO A 11 11.65 14.61 -15.49
CA PRO A 11 11.48 13.37 -14.77
C PRO A 11 10.20 12.67 -15.23
N ASP A 12 10.34 11.46 -15.79
CA ASP A 12 9.22 10.52 -15.84
C ASP A 12 8.72 10.31 -14.39
N ALA A 13 7.42 10.12 -14.19
CA ALA A 13 6.83 9.89 -12.85
C ALA A 13 7.51 8.74 -12.07
N SER A 14 8.16 7.82 -12.79
CA SER A 14 9.03 6.78 -12.23
C SER A 14 10.29 7.32 -11.55
N SER A 15 10.95 8.32 -12.15
CA SER A 15 12.15 8.96 -11.61
C SER A 15 11.85 9.85 -10.41
N GLU A 16 10.76 10.64 -10.47
CA GLU A 16 10.29 11.44 -9.32
C GLU A 16 9.96 10.58 -8.10
N CYS A 17 9.31 9.43 -8.30
CA CYS A 17 9.00 8.49 -7.24
C CYS A 17 10.25 7.79 -6.67
N GLN A 18 11.19 7.39 -7.52
CA GLN A 18 12.47 6.81 -7.09
C GLN A 18 13.30 7.81 -6.29
N ASP A 19 13.35 9.06 -6.74
CA ASP A 19 14.05 10.15 -6.06
C ASP A 19 13.37 10.56 -4.75
N ALA A 20 12.04 10.51 -4.69
CA ALA A 20 11.27 10.82 -3.49
C ALA A 20 11.43 9.77 -2.38
N PHE A 21 11.67 8.50 -2.73
CA PHE A 21 11.65 7.38 -1.79
C PHE A 21 12.96 6.60 -1.68
N GLN A 22 14.09 7.28 -1.98
CA GLN A 22 15.45 6.72 -1.95
C GLN A 22 15.62 5.64 -0.86
N PRO A 23 15.92 4.37 -1.24
CA PRO A 23 15.96 3.27 -0.29
C PRO A 23 17.16 3.45 0.63
N VAL A 24 16.90 3.90 1.86
CA VAL A 24 17.91 3.88 2.92
C VAL A 24 18.11 2.42 3.32
N ARG A 25 19.32 1.88 3.11
CA ARG A 25 19.66 0.53 3.61
C ARG A 25 19.68 0.55 5.13
N PHE A 26 18.74 -0.17 5.75
CA PHE A 26 18.72 -0.38 7.19
C PHE A 26 19.35 -1.73 7.54
N LEU A 27 20.18 -1.73 8.59
CA LEU A 27 20.71 -2.94 9.22
C LEU A 27 19.81 -3.28 10.40
N GLY A 28 18.82 -4.17 10.22
CA GLY A 28 18.00 -4.71 11.32
C GLY A 28 16.54 -5.01 10.97
N ALA A 29 15.91 -5.88 11.77
CA ALA A 29 14.47 -6.16 11.70
C ALA A 29 13.69 -4.95 12.24
N TRP A 30 12.91 -4.31 11.37
CA TRP A 30 12.11 -3.14 11.72
C TRP A 30 10.65 -3.41 11.41
N THR A 31 9.80 -3.30 12.43
CA THR A 31 8.35 -3.29 12.25
C THR A 31 7.98 -2.06 11.42
N PRO A 32 7.31 -2.23 10.26
CA PRO A 32 6.85 -1.09 9.49
C PRO A 32 5.93 -0.19 10.32
N PHE A 33 5.94 1.11 10.05
CA PHE A 33 5.03 2.09 10.64
C PHE A 33 4.83 3.24 9.66
N PHE A 34 3.80 4.05 9.89
CA PHE A 34 3.58 5.27 9.14
C PHE A 34 4.16 6.48 9.85
N GLU A 35 4.89 7.31 9.13
CA GLU A 35 5.32 8.61 9.59
C GLU A 35 4.55 9.73 8.88
N SER A 36 4.13 10.74 9.63
CA SER A 36 3.50 11.93 9.03
C SER A 36 4.53 12.72 8.22
N ASN A 37 4.16 13.17 7.02
CA ASN A 37 5.06 14.00 6.22
C ASN A 37 5.23 15.38 6.86
N THR A 38 6.43 15.66 7.36
CA THR A 38 6.83 16.93 7.99
C THR A 38 7.72 17.77 7.05
N GLY A 39 7.58 17.58 5.74
CA GLY A 39 8.39 18.23 4.70
C GLY A 39 9.60 17.41 4.23
N ARG A 40 9.64 16.11 4.54
CA ARG A 40 10.71 15.19 4.10
C ARG A 40 10.43 14.55 2.75
N PHE A 41 9.16 14.44 2.37
CA PHE A 41 8.67 13.85 1.13
C PHE A 41 7.92 14.90 0.31
N PRO A 42 7.63 14.64 -0.98
CA PRO A 42 6.78 15.52 -1.78
C PRO A 42 5.50 15.95 -1.06
N ALA A 43 5.06 17.19 -1.27
CA ALA A 43 4.01 17.83 -0.47
C ALA A 43 2.63 17.15 -0.56
N ASP A 44 2.41 16.36 -1.62
CA ASP A 44 1.19 15.58 -1.82
C ASP A 44 1.18 14.27 -1.00
N VAL A 45 2.34 13.79 -0.53
CA VAL A 45 2.44 12.68 0.41
C VAL A 45 2.01 13.14 1.80
N LYS A 46 1.03 12.45 2.39
CA LYS A 46 0.50 12.72 3.74
C LYS A 46 1.16 11.84 4.79
N TYR A 47 1.31 10.56 4.47
CA TYR A 47 1.98 9.57 5.31
C TYR A 47 2.95 8.76 4.48
N PHE A 48 4.05 8.37 5.09
CA PHE A 48 5.06 7.52 4.47
C PHE A 48 5.27 6.26 5.31
N SER A 49 5.47 5.12 4.66
CA SER A 49 5.90 3.88 5.30
C SER A 49 6.91 3.17 4.39
N ARG A 50 7.67 2.25 4.95
CA ARG A 50 8.65 1.44 4.20
C ARG A 50 8.87 0.11 4.87
N GLY A 51 9.23 -0.87 4.05
CA GLY A 51 9.70 -2.18 4.46
C GLY A 51 11.10 -2.45 3.93
N ILE A 52 11.45 -3.74 3.87
CA ILE A 52 12.78 -4.20 3.43
C ILE A 52 12.97 -3.98 1.92
N ASP A 53 11.92 -4.19 1.14
CA ASP A 53 11.91 -4.25 -0.32
C ASP A 53 10.88 -3.28 -0.95
N TYR A 54 10.29 -2.39 -0.15
CA TYR A 54 9.35 -1.39 -0.64
C TYR A 54 9.38 -0.09 0.17
N ALA A 55 8.87 0.97 -0.45
CA ALA A 55 8.50 2.20 0.21
C ALA A 55 7.15 2.69 -0.34
N VAL A 56 6.31 3.28 0.51
CA VAL A 56 4.97 3.75 0.15
C VAL A 56 4.74 5.18 0.61
N GLY A 57 4.31 6.03 -0.30
CA GLY A 57 3.79 7.37 0.00
C GLY A 57 2.28 7.38 -0.17
N LEU A 58 1.55 7.59 0.92
CA LEU A 58 0.10 7.70 0.93
C LEU A 58 -0.32 9.14 0.60
N LYS A 59 -1.21 9.31 -0.38
CA LYS A 59 -1.67 10.60 -0.93
C LYS A 59 -3.18 10.71 -0.83
N SER A 60 -3.74 11.91 -1.01
CA SER A 60 -5.20 12.12 -0.91
C SER A 60 -6.03 11.33 -1.92
N ASP A 61 -5.47 11.13 -3.11
CA ASP A 61 -6.11 10.49 -4.26
C ASP A 61 -5.58 9.08 -4.54
N GLY A 62 -4.75 8.52 -3.66
CA GLY A 62 -4.06 7.27 -3.94
C GLY A 62 -2.80 7.03 -3.13
N LEU A 63 -1.88 6.29 -3.73
CA LEU A 63 -0.55 6.05 -3.17
C LEU A 63 0.48 5.87 -4.29
N ASP A 64 1.74 6.12 -3.97
CA ASP A 64 2.87 5.69 -4.77
C ASP A 64 3.63 4.60 -4.02
N LEU A 65 3.97 3.54 -4.75
CA LEU A 65 4.65 2.36 -4.25
C LEU A 65 5.96 2.20 -4.99
N LEU A 66 7.06 2.52 -4.32
CA LEU A 66 8.40 2.14 -4.78
C LEU A 66 8.66 0.69 -4.39
N LEU A 67 9.13 -0.05 -5.38
CA LEU A 67 9.35 -1.47 -5.34
C LEU A 67 10.83 -1.72 -5.62
N VAL A 68 11.52 -2.43 -4.74
CA VAL A 68 12.95 -2.75 -4.86
C VAL A 68 13.13 -4.25 -5.03
N ASN A 69 13.76 -4.66 -6.13
CA ASN A 69 14.16 -6.05 -6.35
C ASN A 69 15.57 -6.28 -5.82
N LEU A 70 15.65 -6.82 -4.60
CA LEU A 70 16.91 -7.09 -3.91
C LEU A 70 17.79 -8.15 -4.59
N GLU A 71 17.21 -8.93 -5.50
CA GLU A 71 17.89 -10.01 -6.25
C GLU A 71 18.25 -9.62 -7.69
N ALA A 72 17.98 -8.37 -8.09
CA ALA A 72 18.21 -7.93 -9.46
C ALA A 72 19.67 -8.11 -9.88
N LYS A 73 19.87 -8.71 -11.05
CA LYS A 73 21.20 -8.83 -11.66
C LYS A 73 21.68 -7.48 -12.17
N THR A 74 22.98 -7.36 -12.48
CA THR A 74 23.63 -6.10 -12.90
C THR A 74 22.98 -5.40 -14.09
N ASN A 75 22.21 -6.13 -14.92
CA ASN A 75 21.54 -5.60 -16.11
C ASN A 75 20.01 -5.52 -15.97
N GLU A 76 19.47 -5.77 -14.77
CA GLU A 76 18.03 -5.73 -14.50
C GLU A 76 17.68 -4.47 -13.69
N PRO A 77 16.50 -3.88 -13.91
CA PRO A 77 16.04 -2.75 -13.12
C PRO A 77 15.91 -3.15 -11.64
N TYR A 78 16.73 -2.54 -10.79
CA TYR A 78 16.73 -2.78 -9.34
C TYR A 78 15.46 -2.25 -8.65
N SER A 79 14.72 -1.33 -9.29
CA SER A 79 13.48 -0.80 -8.73
C SER A 79 12.46 -0.39 -9.79
N SER A 80 11.19 -0.35 -9.39
CA SER A 80 10.08 0.17 -10.18
C SER A 80 9.17 1.02 -9.28
N CYS A 81 8.51 2.02 -9.82
CA CYS A 81 7.46 2.72 -9.11
C CYS A 81 6.10 2.39 -9.71
N ILE A 82 5.10 2.19 -8.85
CA ILE A 82 3.70 2.07 -9.21
C ILE A 82 2.92 3.17 -8.53
N GLY A 83 2.23 4.00 -9.31
CA GLY A 83 1.19 4.87 -8.80
C GLY A 83 -0.15 4.16 -8.82
N ILE A 84 -0.86 4.14 -7.69
CA ILE A 84 -2.22 3.63 -7.56
C ILE A 84 -3.13 4.81 -7.23
N ARG A 85 -4.11 5.08 -8.08
CA ARG A 85 -5.06 6.18 -7.90
C ARG A 85 -6.46 5.67 -7.65
N PHE A 86 -7.17 6.30 -6.73
CA PHE A 86 -8.56 6.01 -6.39
C PHE A 86 -9.47 6.82 -7.34
N VAL A 87 -9.96 6.18 -8.39
CA VAL A 87 -10.70 6.86 -9.46
C VAL A 87 -12.07 7.28 -8.94
N GLY A 88 -12.37 8.58 -8.98
CA GLY A 88 -13.62 9.12 -8.45
C GLY A 88 -13.64 9.26 -6.93
N ALA A 89 -12.48 9.14 -6.26
CA ALA A 89 -12.37 9.42 -4.84
C ALA A 89 -12.72 10.88 -4.51
N SER A 90 -13.10 11.09 -3.25
CA SER A 90 -13.27 12.43 -2.70
C SER A 90 -11.97 13.24 -2.91
N PRO A 91 -12.05 14.50 -3.38
CA PRO A 91 -10.85 15.31 -3.62
C PRO A 91 -10.12 15.69 -2.32
N TYR A 92 -10.82 15.64 -1.18
CA TYR A 92 -10.30 16.03 0.13
C TYR A 92 -10.78 15.05 1.21
N PRO A 93 -10.35 13.77 1.20
CA PRO A 93 -10.72 12.85 2.25
C PRO A 93 -10.05 13.27 3.57
N THR A 94 -10.71 12.99 4.69
CA THR A 94 -10.07 13.17 6.00
C THR A 94 -9.10 12.02 6.22
N ILE A 95 -7.81 12.33 6.36
CA ILE A 95 -6.75 11.33 6.52
C ILE A 95 -6.11 11.49 7.89
N GLU A 96 -6.16 10.45 8.70
CA GLU A 96 -5.72 10.48 10.10
C GLU A 96 -4.82 9.29 10.42
N GLY A 97 -3.70 9.55 11.10
CA GLY A 97 -2.87 8.53 11.71
C GLY A 97 -3.48 8.06 13.04
N ALA A 98 -3.53 6.75 13.23
CA ALA A 98 -4.05 6.10 14.43
C ALA A 98 -3.02 5.14 15.05
N GLY A 99 -3.17 4.86 16.34
CA GLY A 99 -2.20 4.03 17.08
C GLY A 99 -0.82 4.69 17.12
N ARG A 100 -0.78 5.96 17.55
CA ARG A 100 0.46 6.72 17.73
C ARG A 100 1.43 5.97 18.64
N PHE A 101 2.68 5.84 18.22
CA PHE A 101 3.74 5.25 19.03
C PHE A 101 4.09 6.19 20.19
N PRO A 102 4.36 5.66 21.41
CA PRO A 102 4.67 6.49 22.57
C PRO A 102 5.94 7.33 22.39
N GLN A 103 6.92 6.81 21.66
CA GLN A 103 8.19 7.49 21.39
C GLN A 103 8.25 7.92 19.92
N PRO A 104 8.72 9.15 19.63
CA PRO A 104 8.94 9.57 18.25
C PRO A 104 10.13 8.83 17.65
N MET A 105 10.11 8.71 16.33
CA MET A 105 11.25 8.22 15.56
C MET A 105 12.26 9.34 15.42
N ARG A 106 13.54 9.01 15.58
CA ARG A 106 14.64 9.99 15.57
C ARG A 106 15.54 9.75 14.36
N TYR A 107 15.71 10.80 13.56
CA TYR A 107 16.57 10.80 12.38
C TYR A 107 17.64 11.89 12.51
N TYR A 108 18.89 11.56 12.17
CA TYR A 108 19.95 12.55 12.00
C TYR A 108 20.16 12.77 10.51
N LEU A 109 19.79 13.95 10.00
CA LEU A 109 19.76 14.26 8.57
C LEU A 109 20.64 15.48 8.23
N GLY A 110 21.18 15.50 7.01
CA GLY A 110 21.97 16.61 6.47
C GLY A 110 23.49 16.46 6.63
N THR A 111 24.23 17.46 6.18
CA THR A 111 25.70 17.50 6.21
C THR A 111 26.22 18.25 7.42
N MET A 112 27.13 17.59 8.13
CA MET A 112 27.93 17.97 9.30
C MET A 112 27.79 19.42 9.83
N PRO A 113 27.21 19.64 11.04
CA PRO A 113 26.60 18.63 11.90
C PRO A 113 25.20 18.23 11.40
N PRO A 114 24.84 16.94 11.48
CA PRO A 114 23.50 16.51 11.12
C PRO A 114 22.46 17.09 12.11
N LYS A 115 21.30 17.48 11.59
CA LYS A 115 20.18 17.96 12.39
C LYS A 115 19.34 16.78 12.87
N LEU A 116 19.05 16.73 14.17
CA LEU A 116 18.06 15.81 14.73
C LEU A 116 16.66 16.23 14.27
N GLN A 117 15.92 15.30 13.70
CA GLN A 117 14.51 15.43 13.37
C GLN A 117 13.74 14.31 14.07
N GLU A 118 12.71 14.70 14.82
CA GLU A 118 11.76 13.79 15.44
C GLU A 118 10.50 13.69 14.59
N VAL A 119 10.01 12.48 14.37
CA VAL A 119 8.81 12.24 13.59
C VAL A 119 7.85 11.36 14.36
N THR A 120 6.57 11.73 14.35
CA THR A 120 5.53 10.93 14.97
C THR A 120 5.24 9.70 14.10
N ALA A 121 5.29 8.52 14.72
CA ALA A 121 4.95 7.25 14.07
C ALA A 121 3.56 6.76 14.49
N TYR A 122 2.90 6.06 13.58
CA TYR A 122 1.55 5.53 13.72
C TYR A 122 1.52 4.07 13.23
N SER A 123 0.72 3.22 13.85
CA SER A 123 0.52 1.85 13.38
C SER A 123 -0.53 1.73 12.27
N LYS A 124 -1.40 2.74 12.14
CA LYS A 124 -2.47 2.78 11.15
C LYS A 124 -2.64 4.18 10.54
N VAL A 125 -3.17 4.22 9.33
CA VAL A 125 -3.68 5.43 8.68
C VAL A 125 -5.09 5.15 8.17
N GLN A 126 -6.04 6.02 8.49
CA GLN A 126 -7.43 5.92 8.04
C GLN A 126 -7.76 7.06 7.10
N TYR A 127 -8.42 6.72 6.00
CA TYR A 127 -9.08 7.61 5.06
C TYR A 127 -10.58 7.51 5.31
N LYS A 128 -11.20 8.58 5.80
CA LYS A 128 -12.65 8.64 5.97
C LYS A 128 -13.30 9.13 4.69
N SER A 129 -14.33 8.41 4.23
CA SER A 129 -15.09 8.73 3.03
C SER A 129 -14.19 8.94 1.80
N VAL A 130 -13.26 8.00 1.57
CA VAL A 130 -12.42 8.01 0.36
C VAL A 130 -13.27 7.89 -0.90
N PHE A 131 -14.34 7.11 -0.84
CA PHE A 131 -15.47 7.15 -1.77
C PHE A 131 -16.76 7.43 -0.98
N PRO A 132 -17.88 7.80 -1.63
CA PRO A 132 -19.16 7.97 -0.93
C PRO A 132 -19.55 6.74 -0.10
N GLY A 133 -19.56 6.89 1.23
CA GLY A 133 -19.88 5.80 2.15
C GLY A 133 -18.80 4.72 2.32
N VAL A 134 -17.56 4.97 1.85
CA VAL A 134 -16.46 4.02 1.92
C VAL A 134 -15.26 4.62 2.66
N ASP A 135 -14.82 3.93 3.70
CA ASP A 135 -13.57 4.23 4.40
C ASP A 135 -12.45 3.29 3.91
N LEU A 136 -11.21 3.75 3.95
CA LEU A 136 -10.02 2.96 3.63
C LEU A 136 -9.04 3.01 4.80
N PHE A 137 -8.52 1.85 5.16
CA PHE A 137 -7.58 1.69 6.26
C PHE A 137 -6.29 1.12 5.73
N PHE A 138 -5.17 1.69 6.18
CA PHE A 138 -3.85 1.12 6.05
C PHE A 138 -3.34 0.73 7.45
N SER A 139 -2.73 -0.43 7.57
CA SER A 139 -2.15 -0.93 8.81
C SER A 139 -0.79 -1.53 8.54
N CYS A 140 0.17 -1.28 9.41
CA CYS A 140 1.42 -2.04 9.39
C CYS A 140 1.28 -3.23 10.35
N ASN A 141 1.52 -4.45 9.87
CA ASN A 141 1.74 -5.60 10.76
C ASN A 141 3.24 -5.84 10.95
N SER A 142 3.65 -6.95 11.59
CA SER A 142 5.06 -7.23 11.87
C SER A 142 5.96 -7.33 10.63
N THR A 143 5.39 -7.53 9.45
CA THR A 143 6.13 -7.96 8.26
C THR A 143 5.77 -7.17 7.01
N PHE A 144 4.56 -6.63 6.90
CA PHE A 144 4.08 -5.91 5.72
C PHE A 144 3.00 -4.87 6.02
N LEU A 145 2.73 -4.06 5.00
CA LEU A 145 1.61 -3.12 4.94
C LEU A 145 0.35 -3.87 4.50
N GLU A 146 -0.75 -3.71 5.21
CA GLU A 146 -2.08 -4.16 4.83
C GLU A 146 -2.98 -2.96 4.52
N TYR A 147 -3.97 -3.16 3.66
CA TYR A 147 -5.05 -2.19 3.47
C TYR A 147 -6.37 -2.90 3.21
N TYR A 148 -7.47 -2.26 3.61
CA TYR A 148 -8.82 -2.77 3.38
C TYR A 148 -9.83 -1.62 3.28
N PHE A 149 -10.88 -1.85 2.51
CA PHE A 149 -12.01 -0.94 2.39
C PHE A 149 -13.15 -1.40 3.29
N VAL A 150 -13.82 -0.45 3.93
CA VAL A 150 -15.06 -0.68 4.68
C VAL A 150 -16.15 0.13 4.02
N LEU A 151 -17.06 -0.57 3.36
CA LEU A 151 -18.24 0.00 2.73
C LEU A 151 -19.36 0.00 3.76
N SER A 152 -19.90 1.18 4.05
CA SER A 152 -21.11 1.30 4.87
C SER A 152 -22.33 0.71 4.15
N GLY A 153 -23.40 0.46 4.90
CA GLY A 153 -24.67 0.05 4.29
C GLY A 153 -25.11 1.01 3.19
N ARG A 154 -25.53 0.46 2.05
CA ARG A 154 -25.92 1.16 0.81
C ARG A 154 -24.78 1.83 0.04
N ALA A 155 -23.53 1.77 0.50
CA ALA A 155 -22.40 2.21 -0.31
C ALA A 155 -22.28 1.32 -1.55
N ASN A 156 -21.96 1.94 -2.69
CA ASN A 156 -21.87 1.24 -3.95
C ASN A 156 -20.48 0.60 -4.11
N LEU A 157 -20.45 -0.74 -4.20
CA LEU A 157 -19.22 -1.50 -4.43
C LEU A 157 -18.47 -1.04 -5.68
N TYR A 158 -19.22 -0.72 -6.74
CA TYR A 158 -18.66 -0.41 -8.04
C TYR A 158 -18.00 0.98 -8.12
N ASP A 159 -18.15 1.80 -7.09
CA ASP A 159 -17.42 3.08 -6.98
C ASP A 159 -15.96 2.86 -6.58
N VAL A 160 -15.63 1.70 -5.98
CA VAL A 160 -14.27 1.39 -5.51
C VAL A 160 -13.41 0.94 -6.69
N VAL A 161 -12.81 1.91 -7.37
CA VAL A 161 -11.95 1.69 -8.55
C VAL A 161 -10.53 2.16 -8.29
N MET A 162 -9.56 1.30 -8.59
CA MET A 162 -8.13 1.61 -8.53
C MET A 162 -7.53 1.62 -9.94
N GLU A 163 -6.84 2.71 -10.28
CA GLU A 163 -6.06 2.86 -11.51
C GLU A 163 -4.57 2.73 -11.23
N PHE A 164 -3.88 1.94 -12.03
CA PHE A 164 -2.46 1.66 -11.91
C PHE A 164 -1.67 2.38 -13.00
N SER A 165 -0.53 2.94 -12.62
CA SER A 165 0.48 3.53 -13.49
C SER A 165 1.86 2.93 -13.16
N GLY A 166 2.79 2.95 -14.10
CA GLY A 166 4.12 2.33 -13.93
C GLY A 166 4.14 0.80 -14.07
N ALA A 167 3.01 0.19 -14.40
CA ALA A 167 2.92 -1.23 -14.77
C ALA A 167 3.05 -1.42 -16.28
N ASP A 168 3.80 -2.42 -16.70
CA ASP A 168 3.94 -2.82 -18.11
C ASP A 168 2.70 -3.60 -18.58
N LYS A 169 2.12 -4.41 -17.69
CA LYS A 169 0.90 -5.19 -17.96
C LYS A 169 0.17 -5.52 -16.67
N MET A 170 -1.16 -5.55 -16.74
CA MET A 170 -2.04 -6.05 -15.67
C MET A 170 -2.97 -7.15 -16.21
N SER A 171 -3.20 -8.20 -15.41
CA SER A 171 -4.07 -9.33 -15.75
C SER A 171 -4.60 -10.03 -14.49
N LEU A 172 -5.66 -10.83 -14.63
CA LEU A 172 -6.08 -11.81 -13.63
C LEU A 172 -5.61 -13.20 -14.05
N ASN A 173 -5.13 -14.03 -13.12
CA ASN A 173 -4.85 -15.44 -13.37
C ASN A 173 -6.06 -16.33 -13.02
N GLU A 174 -5.90 -17.64 -13.19
CA GLU A 174 -6.96 -18.63 -12.93
C GLU A 174 -7.40 -18.69 -11.46
N ASP A 175 -6.51 -18.28 -10.54
CA ASP A 175 -6.77 -18.20 -9.10
C ASP A 175 -7.47 -16.88 -8.68
N GLY A 176 -7.77 -15.99 -9.64
CA GLY A 176 -8.38 -14.69 -9.38
C GLY A 176 -7.43 -13.65 -8.79
N GLU A 177 -6.12 -13.90 -8.83
CA GLU A 177 -5.08 -12.98 -8.37
C GLU A 177 -4.82 -11.87 -9.40
N LEU A 178 -4.61 -10.65 -8.92
CA LEU A 178 -4.21 -9.53 -9.77
C LEU A 178 -2.69 -9.57 -9.99
N VAL A 179 -2.30 -9.88 -11.21
CA VAL A 179 -0.91 -9.94 -11.66
C VAL A 179 -0.53 -8.62 -12.31
N ILE A 180 0.47 -7.94 -11.75
CA ILE A 180 0.98 -6.64 -12.21
C ILE A 180 2.46 -6.81 -12.58
N ARG A 181 2.76 -6.72 -13.87
CA ARG A 181 4.14 -6.78 -14.38
C ARG A 181 4.76 -5.40 -14.37
N THR A 182 6.00 -5.32 -13.90
CA THR A 182 6.80 -4.10 -13.87
C THR A 182 8.22 -4.40 -14.35
N LYS A 183 8.98 -3.33 -14.60
CA LYS A 183 10.40 -3.39 -14.94
C LYS A 183 11.25 -4.10 -13.88
N ALA A 184 10.87 -4.04 -12.60
CA ALA A 184 11.62 -4.64 -11.50
C ALA A 184 11.13 -6.05 -11.11
N GLY A 185 10.08 -6.56 -11.75
CA GLY A 185 9.52 -7.86 -11.44
C GLY A 185 7.99 -7.87 -11.46
N THR A 186 7.42 -9.01 -11.08
CA THR A 186 5.96 -9.21 -11.05
C THR A 186 5.45 -9.13 -9.61
N ILE A 187 4.35 -8.41 -9.44
CA ILE A 187 3.58 -8.34 -8.19
C ILE A 187 2.34 -9.20 -8.40
N ILE A 188 2.02 -10.02 -7.40
CA ILE A 188 0.82 -10.85 -7.42
C ILE A 188 0.01 -10.47 -6.20
N ARG A 189 -1.17 -9.88 -6.41
CA ARG A 189 -2.11 -9.62 -5.31
C ARG A 189 -3.12 -10.75 -5.23
N PRO A 190 -3.21 -11.46 -4.10
CA PRO A 190 -4.21 -12.50 -3.90
C PRO A 190 -5.63 -11.98 -4.16
N ALA A 191 -6.53 -12.89 -4.54
CA ALA A 191 -7.94 -12.57 -4.61
C ALA A 191 -8.41 -11.92 -3.28
N PRO A 192 -9.20 -10.83 -3.34
CA PRO A 192 -9.61 -10.12 -2.14
C PRO A 192 -10.57 -10.96 -1.32
N LYS A 193 -10.46 -10.86 0.00
CA LYS A 193 -11.44 -11.45 0.91
C LYS A 193 -12.56 -10.45 1.14
N LEU A 194 -13.78 -10.83 0.79
CA LEU A 194 -14.98 -10.04 1.06
C LEU A 194 -15.75 -10.69 2.21
N TYR A 195 -16.23 -9.90 3.15
CA TYR A 195 -17.03 -10.40 4.26
C TYR A 195 -17.92 -9.34 4.88
N GLN A 196 -19.00 -9.78 5.52
CA GLN A 196 -19.81 -8.97 6.43
C GLN A 196 -19.57 -9.45 7.86
N GLU A 197 -19.74 -8.56 8.84
CA GLU A 197 -19.72 -8.94 10.24
C GLU A 197 -21.15 -8.98 10.78
N VAL A 198 -21.61 -10.16 11.20
CA VAL A 198 -22.94 -10.39 11.75
C VAL A 198 -22.77 -10.94 13.16
N ASN A 199 -23.23 -10.20 14.16
CA ASN A 199 -23.10 -10.56 15.59
C ASN A 199 -21.63 -10.85 16.02
N GLY A 200 -20.66 -10.12 15.47
CA GLY A 200 -19.23 -10.32 15.74
C GLY A 200 -18.58 -11.50 15.00
N ILE A 201 -19.32 -12.18 14.11
CA ILE A 201 -18.83 -13.28 13.30
C ILE A 201 -18.64 -12.79 11.86
N ARG A 202 -17.48 -13.09 11.27
CA ARG A 202 -17.21 -12.80 9.85
C ARG A 202 -17.89 -13.83 8.97
N GLU A 203 -18.86 -13.39 8.20
CA GLU A 203 -19.52 -14.17 7.15
C GLU A 203 -18.87 -13.85 5.80
N PRO A 204 -18.21 -14.83 5.14
CA PRO A 204 -17.56 -14.60 3.86
C PRO A 204 -18.59 -14.35 2.76
N ILE A 205 -18.29 -13.41 1.88
CA ILE A 205 -19.06 -13.12 0.67
C ILE A 205 -18.19 -13.53 -0.52
N ALA A 206 -18.75 -14.34 -1.41
CA ALA A 206 -18.06 -14.69 -2.65
C ALA A 206 -17.81 -13.41 -3.47
N GLY A 207 -16.62 -13.24 -4.04
CA GLY A 207 -16.27 -12.04 -4.77
C GLY A 207 -14.83 -12.05 -5.23
N GLY A 208 -14.41 -11.00 -5.91
CA GLY A 208 -13.07 -10.94 -6.50
C GLY A 208 -12.76 -9.62 -7.19
N TYR A 209 -11.56 -9.54 -7.75
CA TYR A 209 -11.17 -8.45 -8.64
C TYR A 209 -11.91 -8.55 -9.98
N VAL A 210 -12.18 -7.40 -10.58
CA VAL A 210 -12.62 -7.28 -11.98
C VAL A 210 -11.71 -6.30 -12.71
N LEU A 211 -11.17 -6.71 -13.85
CA LEU A 211 -10.47 -5.79 -14.75
C LEU A 211 -11.49 -4.95 -15.51
N LEU A 212 -11.51 -3.65 -15.23
CA LEU A 212 -12.40 -2.69 -15.90
C LEU A 212 -11.76 -2.18 -17.19
N THR A 213 -10.44 -2.05 -17.21
CA THR A 213 -9.64 -1.71 -18.38
C THR A 213 -8.24 -2.32 -18.25
N LYS A 214 -7.32 -2.01 -19.19
CA LYS A 214 -5.92 -2.44 -19.14
C LYS A 214 -5.16 -2.02 -17.86
N ASN A 215 -5.61 -0.95 -17.20
CA ASN A 215 -4.94 -0.37 -16.04
C ASN A 215 -5.90 -0.04 -14.88
N ARG A 216 -7.18 -0.43 -14.95
CA ARG A 216 -8.15 -0.24 -13.87
C ARG A 216 -8.69 -1.56 -13.36
N VAL A 217 -8.76 -1.69 -12.04
CA VAL A 217 -9.39 -2.80 -11.34
C VAL A 217 -10.49 -2.28 -10.43
N GLY A 218 -11.59 -3.02 -10.36
CA GLY A 218 -12.64 -2.86 -9.37
C GLY A 218 -12.88 -4.18 -8.66
N PHE A 219 -14.04 -4.28 -8.02
CA PHE A 219 -14.46 -5.46 -7.26
C PHE A 219 -15.85 -5.89 -7.68
N ASP A 220 -16.10 -7.19 -7.60
CA ASP A 220 -17.44 -7.76 -7.68
C ASP A 220 -17.72 -8.66 -6.47
N ALA A 221 -19.00 -8.82 -6.16
CA ALA A 221 -19.47 -9.61 -5.04
C ALA A 221 -20.76 -10.35 -5.41
N GLY A 222 -20.87 -11.60 -4.95
CA GLY A 222 -22.12 -12.33 -4.91
C GLY A 222 -23.13 -11.71 -3.94
N PRO A 223 -24.31 -12.30 -3.76
CA PRO A 223 -25.36 -11.72 -2.91
C PRO A 223 -24.89 -11.48 -1.47
N TYR A 224 -25.17 -10.29 -0.93
CA TYR A 224 -24.91 -9.91 0.45
C TYR A 224 -26.00 -8.94 0.96
N ASN A 225 -26.06 -8.71 2.27
CA ASN A 225 -27.00 -7.76 2.85
C ASN A 225 -26.53 -6.32 2.60
N GLN A 226 -27.14 -5.62 1.64
CA GLN A 226 -26.78 -4.25 1.28
C GLN A 226 -27.03 -3.22 2.39
N MET A 227 -27.79 -3.54 3.44
CA MET A 227 -27.97 -2.65 4.60
C MET A 227 -26.85 -2.79 5.64
N ALA A 228 -26.08 -3.87 5.58
CA ALA A 228 -24.95 -4.11 6.46
C ALA A 228 -23.64 -3.68 5.79
N SER A 229 -22.62 -3.38 6.60
CA SER A 229 -21.30 -3.04 6.09
C SER A 229 -20.67 -4.23 5.36
N LEU A 230 -19.91 -3.94 4.31
CA LEU A 230 -19.11 -4.92 3.57
C LEU A 230 -17.63 -4.53 3.69
N VAL A 231 -16.79 -5.48 4.09
CA VAL A 231 -15.34 -5.30 4.11
C VAL A 231 -14.73 -5.96 2.89
N ILE A 232 -13.84 -5.24 2.21
CA ILE A 232 -12.99 -5.76 1.13
C ILE A 232 -11.56 -5.72 1.64
N ASP A 233 -10.97 -6.87 1.87
CA ASP A 233 -9.59 -7.04 2.31
C ASP A 233 -8.74 -7.64 1.17
N PRO A 234 -8.17 -6.79 0.31
CA PRO A 234 -7.34 -7.19 -0.81
C PRO A 234 -5.94 -7.70 -0.45
N VAL A 235 -5.66 -7.99 0.84
CA VAL A 235 -4.38 -8.45 1.42
C VAL A 235 -3.16 -8.15 0.55
N LEU A 236 -2.36 -7.16 0.93
CA LEU A 236 -1.11 -6.87 0.22
C LEU A 236 -0.11 -8.01 0.47
N VAL A 237 0.20 -8.79 -0.56
CA VAL A 237 1.16 -9.89 -0.48
C VAL A 237 2.16 -9.75 -1.63
N TYR A 238 3.43 -9.67 -1.24
CA TYR A 238 4.70 -10.00 -1.91
C TYR A 238 4.93 -9.69 -3.40
N PHE A 239 6.18 -9.25 -3.65
CA PHE A 239 6.88 -9.55 -4.89
C PHE A 239 7.07 -11.06 -5.02
N LYS A 240 6.78 -11.59 -6.21
CA LYS A 240 7.27 -12.90 -6.63
C LYS A 240 8.36 -12.65 -7.67
N THR A 241 9.62 -12.67 -7.25
CA THR A 241 10.70 -12.99 -8.19
C THR A 241 10.60 -14.49 -8.50
N GLU A 242 11.13 -14.94 -9.63
CA GLU A 242 11.01 -16.35 -10.06
C GLU A 242 11.63 -17.35 -9.07
N ASN A 243 12.37 -16.87 -8.06
CA ASN A 243 12.96 -17.69 -7.01
C ASN A 243 12.12 -17.64 -5.72
N ASN A 244 11.49 -18.79 -5.43
CA ASN A 244 10.67 -19.08 -4.27
C ASN A 244 11.33 -18.71 -2.93
N TRP A 245 10.74 -17.74 -2.22
CA TRP A 245 10.84 -17.66 -0.76
C TRP A 245 9.54 -18.12 -0.06
N ALA A 246 8.39 -18.00 -0.74
CA ALA A 246 7.06 -18.27 -0.17
C ALA A 246 6.67 -19.76 -0.06
N LYS A 247 7.40 -20.69 -0.70
CA LYS A 247 7.14 -22.13 -0.49
C LYS A 247 7.48 -22.64 0.91
N ASN A 248 8.23 -21.87 1.70
CA ASN A 248 8.76 -22.34 2.98
C ASN A 248 8.04 -21.76 4.22
N ASN A 249 7.08 -20.84 4.06
CA ASN A 249 6.43 -20.15 5.19
C ASN A 249 4.89 -20.28 5.19
N GLU A 250 4.35 -21.38 4.67
CA GLU A 250 2.92 -21.73 4.75
C GLU A 250 2.43 -22.11 6.18
N SER A 251 3.26 -21.92 7.21
CA SER A 251 2.89 -22.18 8.60
C SER A 251 3.12 -20.93 9.48
N ASP A 252 2.11 -20.07 9.62
CA ASP A 252 1.46 -19.75 10.91
C ASP A 252 0.59 -18.49 10.81
N LYS A 253 -0.72 -18.70 11.04
CA LYS A 253 -1.70 -17.82 11.70
C LYS A 253 -1.55 -16.30 11.50
N ALA A 254 -2.38 -15.76 10.61
CA ALA A 254 -2.78 -14.35 10.69
C ALA A 254 -3.27 -14.03 12.11
N PRO A 255 -2.76 -12.97 12.77
CA PRO A 255 -3.23 -12.59 14.10
C PRO A 255 -4.71 -12.21 14.06
N ARG A 256 -5.49 -12.79 14.98
CA ARG A 256 -6.90 -12.46 15.19
C ARG A 256 -7.00 -11.02 15.69
N LEU A 257 -7.72 -10.17 14.97
CA LEU A 257 -8.15 -8.88 15.49
C LEU A 257 -9.25 -9.15 16.54
N MET A 258 -8.92 -9.10 17.82
CA MET A 258 -9.92 -8.99 18.89
C MET A 258 -10.20 -7.52 19.13
N VAL A 259 -11.37 -7.06 18.72
CA VAL A 259 -11.90 -5.75 19.11
C VAL A 259 -12.43 -5.90 20.54
N ALA A 260 -11.81 -5.23 21.51
CA ALA A 260 -12.38 -5.13 22.84
C ALA A 260 -13.51 -4.08 22.83
N PRO A 261 -14.68 -4.35 23.43
CA PRO A 261 -15.72 -3.34 23.56
C PRO A 261 -15.26 -2.22 24.53
N PRO A 262 -15.73 -0.98 24.34
CA PRO A 262 -15.41 0.13 25.23
C PRO A 262 -15.93 -0.14 26.65
N ARG A 263 -15.16 0.29 27.65
CA ARG A 263 -15.59 0.33 29.06
C ARG A 263 -16.54 1.49 29.31
#